data_AF-A0A921RB20-F1
#
_entry.id   AF-A0A921RB20-F1
#
_cell.length_a   1.000
_cell.length_b   1.000
_cell.length_c   1.000
_cell.angle_alpha   90.00
_cell.angle_beta   90.00
_cell.angle_gamma   90.00
#
_symmetry.space_group_name_H-M   'P 1'
#
loop_
_entity.id
_entity.type
_entity.pdbx_description
1 polymer ?
#
loop_
_entity_poly.entity_id
_entity_poly.type
_entity_poly.pdbx_seq_one_letter_code
_entity_poly.pdbx_strand_id
1 'polypeptide(L)'
;MASSATLPLRSLLLDSLHRSASGHPGAHLISSVLRPRLSQTPSCPDRRVLQFWRLHAGGTTPGILRFPSSPVVPWVKGAKIQHSNNALQRPPGQKKEKQKLRQHSSIEALDYLLAKKKEADAKKELKKEERLEKAFALQEERIRLEKEKLELQRDQFEFNKREFEFNKKLEEERIMKVDTSHMSPDQQQYYKVLKNDICASRLNN
;
A
#
# COMPACT_ATOMS: atom_id res chain seq x y z
N MET A 1 -52.16 -33.30 -0.80
CA MET A 1 -52.35 -31.89 -0.40
C MET A 1 -51.46 -31.03 -1.27
N ALA A 2 -52.03 -29.94 -1.81
CA ALA A 2 -51.51 -29.06 -2.86
C ALA A 2 -50.03 -28.64 -2.64
N SER A 3 -49.14 -28.71 -3.64
CA SER A 3 -49.08 -28.00 -4.92
C SER A 3 -48.84 -26.49 -4.78
N SER A 4 -47.59 -26.06 -4.96
CA SER A 4 -47.28 -24.76 -5.57
C SER A 4 -45.95 -24.88 -6.32
N ALA A 5 -46.08 -25.14 -7.61
CA ALA A 5 -45.09 -24.85 -8.63
C ALA A 5 -44.80 -23.33 -8.68
N THR A 6 -43.66 -22.91 -9.22
CA THR A 6 -43.54 -21.99 -10.37
C THR A 6 -42.06 -21.82 -10.74
N LEU A 7 -41.72 -22.28 -11.95
CA LEU A 7 -40.63 -21.84 -12.82
C LEU A 7 -41.31 -21.16 -14.04
N PRO A 8 -40.64 -20.57 -15.06
CA PRO A 8 -39.28 -20.01 -15.20
C PRO A 8 -39.25 -18.73 -16.12
N LEU A 9 -38.04 -18.38 -16.60
CA LEU A 9 -37.70 -17.97 -17.99
C LEU A 9 -37.85 -16.50 -18.47
N ARG A 10 -36.79 -16.11 -19.22
CA ARG A 10 -36.71 -15.21 -20.39
C ARG A 10 -36.54 -13.71 -20.12
N SER A 11 -35.41 -13.06 -20.43
CA SER A 11 -34.69 -12.87 -21.72
C SER A 11 -35.37 -11.89 -22.68
N LEU A 12 -34.54 -11.26 -23.53
CA LEU A 12 -34.85 -10.49 -24.75
C LEU A 12 -35.13 -9.00 -24.49
N LEU A 13 -34.72 -8.02 -25.29
CA LEU A 13 -33.88 -7.90 -26.49
C LEU A 13 -33.79 -6.37 -26.80
N LEU A 14 -33.05 -6.06 -27.88
CA LEU A 14 -33.10 -4.87 -28.74
C LEU A 14 -32.28 -3.67 -28.26
N ASP A 15 -31.10 -3.40 -28.82
CA ASP A 15 -30.75 -3.03 -30.20
C ASP A 15 -31.29 -1.68 -30.68
N SER A 16 -30.32 -0.80 -30.99
CA SER A 16 -30.19 -0.06 -32.24
C SER A 16 -31.20 1.03 -32.62
N LEU A 17 -30.71 2.27 -32.74
CA LEU A 17 -30.53 3.03 -33.99
C LEU A 17 -30.22 4.51 -33.61
N HIS A 18 -29.03 5.06 -33.86
CA HIS A 18 -28.54 5.67 -35.11
C HIS A 18 -29.21 7.01 -35.50
N ARG A 19 -28.32 7.96 -35.87
CA ARG A 19 -28.47 9.09 -36.83
C ARG A 19 -28.78 10.47 -36.20
N SER A 20 -27.83 11.40 -36.08
CA SER A 20 -27.00 12.15 -37.07
C SER A 20 -27.69 13.39 -37.66
N ALA A 21 -27.19 14.58 -37.32
CA ALA A 21 -27.21 15.84 -38.09
C ALA A 21 -26.36 16.87 -37.32
N SER A 22 -25.10 17.13 -37.70
CA SER A 22 -24.64 18.10 -38.71
C SER A 22 -24.64 19.57 -38.26
N GLY A 23 -23.44 20.12 -38.08
CA GLY A 23 -23.08 21.48 -38.53
C GLY A 23 -23.02 22.60 -37.50
N HIS A 24 -21.81 22.92 -37.01
CA HIS A 24 -21.38 24.32 -36.81
C HIS A 24 -19.85 24.46 -36.87
N PRO A 25 -19.32 25.48 -37.58
CA PRO A 25 -17.90 25.84 -37.57
C PRO A 25 -17.62 27.05 -36.65
N GLY A 26 -16.40 27.14 -36.13
CA GLY A 26 -15.88 28.30 -35.37
C GLY A 26 -15.39 27.89 -33.99
N ALA A 27 -14.11 27.51 -33.86
CA ALA A 27 -13.08 28.33 -33.20
C ALA A 27 -13.46 28.69 -31.75
N HIS A 28 -12.78 28.21 -30.71
CA HIS A 28 -11.43 28.63 -30.34
C HIS A 28 -10.81 27.70 -29.26
N LEU A 29 -9.51 27.44 -29.40
CA LEU A 29 -8.53 27.10 -28.35
C LEU A 29 -8.62 25.73 -27.65
N ILE A 30 -8.11 24.69 -28.33
CA ILE A 30 -7.57 23.50 -27.67
C ILE A 30 -6.23 23.89 -27.04
N SER A 31 -6.23 24.07 -25.72
CA SER A 31 -5.01 24.05 -24.92
C SER A 31 -4.41 22.64 -25.00
N SER A 32 -3.16 22.60 -25.41
CA SER A 32 -2.28 21.45 -25.56
C SER A 32 -2.31 20.46 -24.39
N VAL A 33 -2.87 19.27 -24.64
CA VAL A 33 -2.42 18.04 -23.99
C VAL A 33 -1.27 17.51 -24.83
N LEU A 34 -0.02 17.57 -24.35
CA LEU A 34 0.98 16.54 -24.63
C LEU A 34 2.24 16.73 -23.75
N ARG A 35 2.26 15.90 -22.70
CA ARG A 35 3.43 15.12 -22.24
C ARG A 35 4.46 15.85 -21.34
N PRO A 36 4.38 15.67 -20.01
CA PRO A 36 5.56 15.73 -19.16
C PRO A 36 6.47 14.55 -19.48
N ARG A 37 7.71 14.91 -19.80
CA ARG A 37 8.86 14.04 -20.05
C ARG A 37 9.09 13.14 -18.84
N LEU A 38 8.80 11.84 -18.98
CA LEU A 38 9.29 10.80 -18.08
C LEU A 38 10.81 10.71 -18.26
N SER A 39 11.56 11.40 -17.41
CA SER A 39 12.99 11.21 -17.25
C SER A 39 13.35 11.34 -15.78
N GLN A 40 13.39 10.20 -15.09
CA GLN A 40 14.43 9.83 -14.14
C GLN A 40 14.10 8.44 -13.58
N THR A 41 14.59 7.42 -14.28
CA THR A 41 14.83 6.09 -13.71
C THR A 41 15.92 6.19 -12.64
N PRO A 42 15.84 5.45 -11.53
CA PRO A 42 16.98 5.35 -10.62
C PRO A 42 18.13 4.68 -11.37
N SER A 43 19.27 5.36 -11.39
CA SER A 43 20.51 4.89 -12.01
C SER A 43 20.89 3.50 -11.50
N CYS A 44 21.11 2.58 -12.44
CA CYS A 44 21.74 1.28 -12.18
C CYS A 44 23.05 1.47 -11.39
N PRO A 45 23.36 0.62 -10.39
CA PRO A 45 24.69 0.64 -9.80
C PRO A 45 25.72 0.21 -10.84
N ASP A 46 26.83 0.95 -10.86
CA ASP A 46 27.98 0.80 -11.74
C ASP A 46 28.43 -0.67 -11.88
N ARG A 47 28.79 -1.07 -13.10
CA ARG A 47 29.23 -2.42 -13.50
C ARG A 47 30.43 -2.93 -12.69
N ARG A 48 31.13 -2.02 -11.98
CA ARG A 48 32.22 -2.33 -11.04
C ARG A 48 31.75 -2.92 -9.70
N VAL A 49 30.53 -2.62 -9.25
CA VAL A 49 30.01 -3.10 -7.95
C VAL A 49 29.58 -4.56 -8.01
N LEU A 50 29.13 -5.04 -9.19
CA LEU A 50 28.75 -6.43 -9.41
C LEU A 50 29.96 -7.39 -9.58
N GLN A 51 31.16 -6.87 -9.86
CA GLN A 51 32.37 -7.72 -9.89
C GLN A 51 32.94 -7.96 -8.50
N PHE A 52 32.70 -7.06 -7.53
CA PHE A 52 33.23 -7.18 -6.17
C PHE A 52 32.58 -8.35 -5.39
N TRP A 53 31.28 -8.59 -5.60
CA TRP A 53 30.57 -9.72 -4.96
C TRP A 53 30.75 -11.07 -5.67
N ARG A 54 31.40 -11.11 -6.84
CA ARG A 54 31.68 -12.34 -7.58
C ARG A 54 33.04 -12.99 -7.24
N LEU A 55 33.89 -12.31 -6.45
CA LEU A 55 35.25 -12.78 -6.15
C LEU A 55 35.43 -13.46 -4.78
N HIS A 56 34.38 -13.61 -3.96
CA HIS A 56 34.48 -14.24 -2.64
C HIS A 56 33.46 -15.37 -2.40
N ALA A 57 33.05 -16.07 -3.45
CA ALA A 57 32.28 -17.31 -3.36
C ALA A 57 32.97 -18.39 -4.21
N GLY A 58 34.02 -18.97 -3.69
CA GLY A 58 34.73 -20.09 -4.30
C GLY A 58 35.54 -20.83 -3.24
N GLY A 59 34.96 -21.90 -2.71
CA GLY A 59 35.64 -22.81 -1.79
C GLY A 59 36.75 -23.57 -2.52
N THR A 60 37.98 -23.38 -2.07
CA THR A 60 39.13 -24.16 -2.53
C THR A 60 39.21 -25.46 -1.75
N THR A 61 38.78 -26.54 -2.38
CA THR A 61 39.18 -27.91 -2.04
C THR A 61 40.66 -28.09 -2.39
N PRO A 62 41.54 -28.51 -1.46
CA PRO A 62 42.91 -28.82 -1.82
C PRO A 62 42.97 -30.19 -2.51
N GLY A 63 43.41 -30.15 -3.77
CA GLY A 63 43.65 -31.30 -4.61
C GLY A 63 44.72 -32.25 -4.04
N ILE A 64 44.41 -33.52 -4.17
CA ILE A 64 45.25 -34.68 -3.94
C ILE A 64 46.54 -34.55 -4.75
N LEU A 65 47.68 -34.32 -4.08
CA LEU A 65 49.00 -34.54 -4.66
C LEU A 65 49.46 -35.95 -4.36
N ARG A 66 49.43 -36.77 -5.41
CA ARG A 66 49.93 -38.14 -5.49
C ARG A 66 51.46 -38.08 -5.58
N PHE A 67 52.17 -38.55 -4.56
CA PHE A 67 53.61 -38.86 -4.66
C PHE A 67 53.84 -40.38 -4.68
N PRO A 68 54.90 -40.87 -5.34
CA PRO A 68 55.03 -42.25 -5.77
C PRO A 68 55.53 -43.19 -4.66
N SER A 69 55.21 -44.46 -4.87
CA SER A 69 55.51 -45.67 -4.08
C SER A 69 57.01 -46.00 -3.93
N SER A 70 57.40 -46.50 -2.74
CA SER A 70 57.94 -47.87 -2.45
C SER A 70 58.66 -47.92 -1.07
N PRO A 71 59.06 -49.08 -0.49
CA PRO A 71 58.23 -49.91 0.41
C PRO A 71 58.93 -50.35 1.74
N VAL A 72 58.26 -51.25 2.49
CA VAL A 72 58.76 -52.16 3.59
C VAL A 72 58.98 -51.49 4.97
N VAL A 73 58.62 -51.99 6.17
CA VAL A 73 58.33 -53.32 6.77
C VAL A 73 57.44 -53.13 8.03
N PRO A 74 56.64 -54.11 8.51
CA PRO A 74 55.93 -54.04 9.80
C PRO A 74 56.68 -54.74 10.94
N TRP A 75 56.71 -54.13 12.15
CA TRP A 75 57.07 -54.83 13.39
C TRP A 75 56.00 -54.62 14.48
N VAL A 76 55.91 -55.63 15.32
CA VAL A 76 54.75 -56.15 16.06
C VAL A 76 54.90 -55.98 17.58
N LYS A 77 53.75 -55.78 18.26
CA LYS A 77 53.35 -56.10 19.65
C LYS A 77 53.98 -55.41 20.88
N GLY A 78 53.07 -55.16 21.83
CA GLY A 78 53.26 -55.28 23.28
C GLY A 78 53.00 -53.97 24.04
N ALA A 79 52.37 -53.90 25.21
CA ALA A 79 51.58 -54.82 26.00
C ALA A 79 50.76 -53.94 26.98
N LYS A 80 49.64 -54.48 27.44
CA LYS A 80 48.67 -53.88 28.36
C LYS A 80 49.28 -53.62 29.73
N ILE A 81 49.13 -52.41 30.29
CA ILE A 81 49.13 -52.21 31.74
C ILE A 81 48.00 -51.22 32.10
N GLN A 82 46.94 -51.79 32.70
CA GLN A 82 45.92 -51.04 33.42
C GLN A 82 46.48 -50.73 34.81
N HIS A 83 46.79 -49.47 35.08
CA HIS A 83 47.02 -48.99 36.44
C HIS A 83 45.75 -48.30 36.94
N SER A 84 44.95 -49.04 37.70
CA SER A 84 43.96 -48.46 38.60
C SER A 84 44.69 -47.62 39.64
N ASN A 85 44.47 -46.31 39.64
CA ASN A 85 44.85 -45.47 40.76
C ASN A 85 43.69 -44.51 41.05
N ASN A 86 43.08 -44.75 42.22
CA ASN A 86 42.31 -43.76 42.98
C ASN A 86 43.18 -42.50 43.10
N ALA A 87 43.01 -41.57 42.18
CA ALA A 87 43.67 -40.29 42.25
C ALA A 87 42.83 -39.41 43.19
N LEU A 88 43.33 -39.22 44.42
CA LEU A 88 43.15 -37.95 45.11
C LEU A 88 43.36 -36.86 44.05
N GLN A 89 42.29 -36.15 43.68
CA GLN A 89 42.36 -35.15 42.62
C GLN A 89 43.41 -34.11 43.04
N ARG A 90 44.54 -34.10 42.33
CA ARG A 90 45.50 -32.99 42.43
C ARG A 90 44.72 -31.70 42.16
N PRO A 91 44.86 -30.65 43.00
CA PRO A 91 44.15 -29.40 42.81
C PRO A 91 44.39 -28.91 41.37
N PRO A 92 43.39 -28.30 40.73
CA PRO A 92 43.51 -27.87 39.34
C PRO A 92 44.78 -27.05 39.21
N GLY A 93 45.73 -27.56 38.43
CA GLY A 93 46.98 -26.84 38.22
C GLY A 93 46.69 -25.47 37.61
N GLN A 94 47.56 -24.50 37.90
CA GLN A 94 47.47 -23.10 37.44
C GLN A 94 47.13 -22.95 35.94
N LYS A 95 47.46 -23.96 35.11
CA LYS A 95 47.10 -24.02 33.68
C LYS A 95 45.59 -24.08 33.41
N LYS A 96 44.82 -24.87 34.18
CA LYS A 96 43.36 -25.00 34.01
C LYS A 96 42.61 -23.76 34.51
N GLU A 97 43.07 -23.18 35.61
CA GLU A 97 42.53 -21.93 36.16
C GLU A 97 42.79 -20.75 35.21
N LYS A 98 44.02 -20.61 34.69
CA LYS A 98 44.37 -19.60 33.69
C LYS A 98 43.56 -19.74 32.39
N GLN A 99 43.21 -20.96 31.98
CA GLN A 99 42.34 -21.18 30.82
C GLN A 99 40.90 -20.74 31.09
N LYS A 100 40.34 -21.05 32.27
CA LYS A 100 39.01 -20.56 32.66
C LYS A 100 38.96 -19.04 32.71
N LEU A 101 39.97 -18.38 33.28
CA LEU A 101 40.08 -16.91 33.30
C LEU A 101 40.10 -16.33 31.87
N ARG A 102 40.82 -16.95 30.94
CA ARG A 102 40.81 -16.56 29.52
C ARG A 102 39.46 -16.79 28.83
N GLN A 103 38.73 -17.84 29.22
CA GLN A 103 37.39 -18.08 28.70
C GLN A 103 36.40 -17.05 29.23
N HIS A 104 36.44 -16.75 30.53
CA HIS A 104 35.61 -15.71 31.15
C HIS A 104 35.86 -14.33 30.52
N SER A 105 37.12 -13.95 30.29
CA SER A 105 37.45 -12.69 29.61
C SER A 105 36.95 -12.64 28.16
N SER A 106 36.93 -13.79 27.48
CA SER A 106 36.44 -13.87 26.09
C SER A 106 34.91 -13.79 26.03
N ILE A 107 34.21 -14.38 26.99
CA ILE A 107 32.74 -14.32 27.09
C ILE A 107 32.30 -12.89 27.42
N GLU A 108 32.93 -12.24 28.39
CA GLU A 108 32.62 -10.85 28.78
C GLU A 108 32.85 -9.86 27.62
N ALA A 109 33.91 -10.07 26.83
CA ALA A 109 34.15 -9.26 25.63
C ALA A 109 33.05 -9.43 24.57
N LEU A 110 32.52 -10.65 24.39
CA LEU A 110 31.40 -10.90 23.48
C LEU A 110 30.09 -10.25 23.98
N ASP A 111 29.83 -10.32 25.29
CA ASP A 111 28.67 -9.66 25.90
C ASP A 111 28.73 -8.14 25.72
N TYR A 112 29.91 -7.54 25.90
CA TYR A 112 30.12 -6.11 25.64
C TYR A 112 29.82 -5.75 24.19
N LEU A 113 30.32 -6.52 23.21
CA LEU A 113 30.06 -6.28 21.79
C LEU A 113 28.57 -6.43 21.45
N LEU A 114 27.89 -7.43 22.01
CA LEU A 114 26.46 -7.64 21.84
C LEU A 114 25.65 -6.49 22.45
N ALA A 115 26.02 -6.02 23.65
CA ALA A 115 25.41 -4.87 24.30
C ALA A 115 25.58 -3.61 23.44
N LYS A 116 26.78 -3.35 22.91
CA LYS A 116 27.04 -2.21 22.03
C LYS A 116 26.27 -2.28 20.71
N LYS A 117 26.11 -3.47 20.13
CA LYS A 117 25.27 -3.68 18.96
C LYS A 117 23.81 -3.37 19.26
N LYS A 118 23.27 -3.90 20.36
CA LYS A 118 21.87 -3.64 20.80
C LYS A 118 21.64 -2.15 21.06
N GLU A 119 22.56 -1.47 21.75
CA GLU A 119 22.50 -0.02 21.96
C GLU A 119 22.49 0.76 20.64
N ALA A 120 23.34 0.37 19.68
CA ALA A 120 23.40 1.01 18.38
C ALA A 120 22.13 0.79 17.57
N ASP A 121 21.56 -0.41 17.60
CA ASP A 121 20.32 -0.74 16.90
C ASP A 121 19.11 -0.05 17.55
N ALA A 122 19.04 0.01 18.88
CA ALA A 122 18.00 0.76 19.61
C ALA A 122 18.02 2.25 19.24
N LYS A 123 19.20 2.88 19.16
CA LYS A 123 19.34 4.28 18.70
C LYS A 123 18.88 4.48 17.26
N LYS A 124 19.05 3.49 16.38
CA LYS A 124 18.58 3.56 15.00
C LYS A 124 17.05 3.41 14.94
N GLU A 125 16.48 2.47 15.70
CA GLU A 125 15.03 2.27 15.75
C GLU A 125 14.33 3.49 16.33
N LEU A 126 14.84 4.08 17.42
CA LEU A 126 14.29 5.33 17.98
C LEU A 126 14.24 6.44 16.91
N LYS A 127 15.33 6.63 16.13
CA LYS A 127 15.35 7.62 15.04
C LYS A 127 14.38 7.30 13.90
N LYS A 128 14.05 6.03 13.66
CA LYS A 128 13.05 5.64 12.66
C LYS A 128 11.66 5.90 13.20
N GLU A 129 11.40 5.55 14.45
CA GLU A 129 10.13 5.76 15.13
C GLU A 129 9.76 7.24 15.18
N GLU A 130 10.69 8.13 15.56
CA GLU A 130 10.48 9.58 15.51
C GLU A 130 10.10 10.11 14.11
N ARG A 131 10.64 9.50 13.05
CA ARG A 131 10.31 9.88 11.66
C ARG A 131 8.95 9.35 11.25
N LEU A 132 8.63 8.12 11.65
CA LEU A 132 7.34 7.49 11.39
C LEU A 132 6.22 8.24 12.11
N GLU A 133 6.39 8.55 13.38
CA GLU A 133 5.43 9.32 14.18
C GLU A 133 5.12 10.67 13.51
N LYS A 134 6.15 11.40 13.06
CA LYS A 134 5.97 12.66 12.31
C LYS A 134 5.21 12.44 11.00
N ALA A 135 5.52 11.39 10.25
CA ALA A 135 4.83 11.08 9.01
C ALA A 135 3.36 10.70 9.23
N PHE A 136 3.08 9.92 10.28
CA PHE A 136 1.73 9.53 10.67
C PHE A 136 0.90 10.74 11.11
N ALA A 137 1.46 11.61 11.96
CA ALA A 137 0.79 12.85 12.38
C ALA A 137 0.41 13.72 11.18
N LEU A 138 1.33 13.90 10.22
CA LEU A 138 1.04 14.65 8.99
C LEU A 138 -0.05 13.99 8.13
N GLN A 139 -0.06 12.66 8.06
CA GLN A 139 -1.07 11.93 7.31
C GLN A 139 -2.46 12.02 7.98
N GLU A 140 -2.51 11.92 9.31
CA GLU A 140 -3.73 12.07 10.09
C GLU A 140 -4.33 13.47 9.91
N GLU A 141 -3.51 14.52 10.00
CA GLU A 141 -3.92 15.90 9.73
C GLU A 141 -4.46 16.07 8.31
N ARG A 142 -3.79 15.49 7.31
CA ARG A 142 -4.26 15.52 5.91
C ARG A 142 -5.63 14.86 5.76
N ILE A 143 -5.81 13.68 6.35
CA ILE A 143 -7.09 12.95 6.32
C ILE A 143 -8.18 13.76 7.04
N ARG A 144 -7.85 14.41 8.17
CA ARG A 144 -8.78 15.25 8.91
C ARG A 144 -9.28 16.42 8.06
N LEU A 145 -8.36 17.16 7.43
CA LEU A 145 -8.69 18.28 6.55
C LEU A 145 -9.48 17.84 5.32
N GLU A 146 -9.16 16.68 4.74
CA GLU A 146 -9.90 16.13 3.60
C GLU A 146 -11.35 15.76 3.98
N LYS A 147 -11.55 15.17 5.17
CA LYS A 147 -12.90 14.89 5.69
C LYS A 147 -13.71 16.17 5.90
N GLU A 148 -13.12 17.18 6.54
CA GLU A 148 -13.77 18.48 6.75
C GLU A 148 -14.15 19.15 5.42
N LYS A 149 -13.25 19.11 4.43
CA LYS A 149 -13.53 19.63 3.09
C LYS A 149 -14.71 18.91 2.44
N LEU A 150 -14.78 17.59 2.55
CA LEU A 150 -15.88 16.80 1.99
C LEU A 150 -17.21 17.09 2.69
N GLU A 151 -17.19 17.31 4.01
CA GLU A 151 -18.36 17.70 4.79
C GLU A 151 -18.88 19.08 4.35
N LEU A 152 -17.99 20.07 4.23
CA LEU A 152 -18.35 21.40 3.72
C LEU A 152 -18.89 21.35 2.28
N GLN A 153 -18.31 20.51 1.41
CA GLN A 153 -18.82 20.31 0.05
C GLN A 153 -20.22 19.69 0.05
N ARG A 154 -20.48 18.73 0.95
CA ARG A 154 -21.79 18.12 1.10
C ARG A 154 -22.82 19.15 1.59
N ASP A 155 -22.47 19.94 2.59
CA ASP A 155 -23.35 20.97 3.13
C ASP A 155 -23.65 22.05 2.09
N GLN A 156 -22.65 22.44 1.30
CA GLN A 156 -22.84 23.35 0.17
C GLN A 156 -23.78 22.76 -0.88
N PHE A 157 -23.65 21.48 -1.20
CA PHE A 157 -24.53 20.80 -2.14
C PHE A 157 -25.98 20.75 -1.63
N GLU A 158 -26.17 20.40 -0.36
CA GLU A 158 -27.49 20.38 0.29
C GLU A 158 -28.11 21.78 0.34
N PHE A 159 -27.31 22.81 0.64
CA PHE A 159 -27.75 24.20 0.61
C PHE A 159 -28.24 24.60 -0.80
N ASN A 160 -27.42 24.35 -1.82
CA ASN A 160 -27.76 24.67 -3.21
C ASN A 160 -29.02 23.91 -3.67
N LYS A 161 -29.18 22.65 -3.24
CA LYS A 161 -30.38 21.86 -3.52
C LYS A 161 -31.63 22.49 -2.90
N ARG A 162 -31.56 22.89 -1.62
CA ARG A 162 -32.67 23.56 -0.93
C ARG A 162 -33.00 24.90 -1.57
N GLU A 163 -31.99 25.68 -1.94
CA GLU A 163 -32.16 26.95 -2.63
C GLU A 163 -32.86 26.74 -3.98
N PHE A 164 -32.44 25.74 -4.76
CA PHE A 164 -33.09 25.39 -6.02
C PHE A 164 -34.56 24.97 -5.82
N GLU A 165 -34.84 24.12 -4.83
CA GLU A 165 -36.22 23.71 -4.51
C GLU A 165 -37.08 24.88 -4.05
N PHE A 166 -36.52 25.79 -3.25
CA PHE A 166 -37.20 27.00 -2.82
C PHE A 166 -37.51 27.94 -4.00
N ASN A 167 -36.52 28.19 -4.86
CA ASN A 167 -36.69 29.01 -6.06
C ASN A 167 -37.71 28.39 -7.03
N LYS A 168 -37.69 27.07 -7.20
CA LYS A 168 -38.70 26.34 -7.97
C LYS A 168 -40.10 26.59 -7.41
N LYS A 169 -40.30 26.48 -6.09
CA LYS A 169 -41.61 26.75 -5.45
C LYS A 169 -42.09 28.18 -5.66
N LEU A 170 -41.20 29.17 -5.53
CA LEU A 170 -41.52 30.57 -5.79
C LEU A 170 -41.95 30.81 -7.24
N GLU A 171 -41.23 30.21 -8.19
CA GLU A 171 -41.57 30.34 -9.61
C GLU A 171 -42.90 29.65 -9.95
N GLU A 172 -43.15 28.46 -9.39
CA GLU A 172 -44.44 27.80 -9.53
C GLU A 172 -45.57 28.64 -8.94
N GLU A 173 -45.38 29.24 -7.76
CA GLU A 173 -46.35 30.17 -7.18
C GLU A 173 -46.59 31.40 -8.06
N ARG A 174 -45.53 31.96 -8.66
CA ARG A 174 -45.63 33.07 -9.60
C ARG A 174 -46.49 32.66 -10.80
N ILE A 175 -46.18 31.51 -11.43
CA ILE A 175 -46.93 30.98 -12.58
C ILE A 175 -48.41 30.78 -12.22
N MET A 176 -48.71 30.21 -11.05
CA MET A 176 -50.09 29.99 -10.61
C MET A 176 -50.86 31.31 -10.42
N LYS A 177 -50.20 32.35 -9.90
CA LYS A 177 -50.79 33.68 -9.61
C LYS A 177 -50.93 34.57 -10.84
N VAL A 178 -50.24 34.28 -11.96
CA VAL A 178 -50.36 35.07 -13.21
C VAL A 178 -51.81 35.03 -13.71
N ASP A 179 -52.41 36.21 -13.88
CA ASP A 179 -53.69 36.37 -14.57
C ASP A 179 -53.48 36.27 -16.09
N THR A 180 -54.26 35.39 -16.71
CA THR A 180 -54.20 35.09 -18.14
C THR A 180 -55.32 35.75 -18.93
N SER A 181 -56.30 36.39 -18.28
CA SER A 181 -57.50 36.96 -18.91
C SER A 181 -57.20 37.95 -20.04
N HIS A 182 -56.10 38.71 -19.92
CA HIS A 182 -55.67 39.73 -20.87
C HIS A 182 -54.58 39.26 -21.85
N MET A 183 -54.21 37.98 -21.84
CA MET A 183 -53.17 37.40 -22.71
C MET A 183 -53.75 36.90 -24.05
N SER A 184 -52.89 36.71 -25.06
CA SER A 184 -53.32 36.11 -26.34
C SER A 184 -53.75 34.65 -26.16
N PRO A 185 -54.59 34.09 -27.05
CA PRO A 185 -55.07 32.70 -26.91
C PRO A 185 -53.94 31.67 -26.76
N ASP A 186 -52.84 31.84 -27.50
CA ASP A 186 -51.68 30.96 -27.43
C ASP A 186 -50.98 31.05 -26.06
N GLN A 187 -50.83 32.26 -25.52
CA GLN A 187 -50.26 32.48 -24.19
C GLN A 187 -51.16 31.92 -23.09
N GLN A 188 -52.48 32.07 -23.21
CA GLN A 188 -53.44 31.47 -22.28
C GLN A 188 -53.30 29.94 -22.26
N GLN A 189 -53.19 29.32 -23.43
CA GLN A 189 -52.99 27.87 -23.54
C GLN A 189 -51.65 27.44 -22.94
N TYR A 190 -50.57 28.18 -23.20
CA TYR A 190 -49.25 27.92 -22.61
C TYR A 190 -49.29 27.91 -21.07
N TYR A 191 -49.84 28.98 -20.46
CA TYR A 191 -49.95 29.04 -19.01
C TYR A 191 -50.93 28.01 -18.44
N LYS A 192 -51.98 27.63 -19.17
CA LYS A 192 -52.88 26.55 -18.76
C LYS A 192 -52.14 25.22 -18.64
N VAL A 193 -51.28 24.88 -19.61
CA VAL A 193 -50.44 23.67 -19.56
C VAL A 193 -49.48 23.74 -18.38
N LEU A 194 -48.75 24.85 -18.21
CA LEU A 194 -47.82 25.01 -17.08
C LEU A 194 -48.50 24.85 -15.72
N LYS A 195 -49.66 25.50 -15.51
CA LYS A 195 -50.43 25.39 -14.26
C LYS A 195 -50.87 23.95 -14.01
N ASN A 196 -51.29 23.23 -15.05
CA ASN A 196 -51.66 21.82 -14.94
C ASN A 196 -50.46 20.93 -14.59
N ASP A 197 -49.29 21.15 -15.20
CA ASP A 197 -48.06 20.41 -14.92
C ASP A 197 -47.60 20.61 -13.47
N ILE A 198 -47.72 21.84 -12.96
CA ILE A 198 -47.45 22.19 -11.56
C ILE A 198 -48.43 21.45 -10.63
N CYS A 199 -49.73 21.49 -10.92
CA CYS A 199 -50.75 20.77 -10.16
C CYS A 199 -50.47 19.25 -10.15
N ALA A 200 -50.19 18.66 -11.30
CA ALA A 200 -49.88 17.24 -11.42
C ALA A 200 -48.61 16.87 -10.63
N SER A 201 -47.56 17.69 -10.72
CA SER A 201 -46.32 17.48 -9.96
C SER A 201 -46.52 17.53 -8.44
N ARG A 202 -47.45 18.36 -7.96
CA ARG A 202 -47.78 18.47 -6.53
C ARG A 202 -48.67 17.34 -6.03
N LEU A 203 -49.49 16.75 -6.91
CA LEU A 203 -50.39 15.63 -6.58
C LEU A 203 -49.70 14.26 -6.64
N ASN A 204 -48.61 14.14 -7.40
CA ASN A 204 -47.84 12.90 -7.55
C ASN A 204 -46.71 12.74 -6.52
N ASN A 205 -46.53 13.70 -5.60
CA ASN A 205 -45.59 13.66 -4.47
C ASN A 205 -46.35 13.52 -3.15
#